data_AF-A0A519KND0-F1
#
_entry.id   AF-A0A519KND0-F1
#
_cell.length_a   1.000
_cell.length_b   1.000
_cell.length_c   1.000
_cell.angle_alpha   90.00
_cell.angle_beta   90.00
_cell.angle_gamma   90.00
#
_symmetry.space_group_name_H-M   'P 1'
#
loop_
_entity.id
_entity.type
_entity.pdbx_description
1 polymer ?
#
loop_
_entity_poly.entity_id
_entity_poly.type
_entity_poly.pdbx_seq_one_letter_code
_entity_poly.pdbx_strand_id
1 'polypeptide(L)'
;MSLPLLPGRECGGCVECCRVIPLDLPELAKPTGELCGYCVNGAGCSVHAIRPQTCRIWFCLWRVIELDDDWRPDRSGVIVRPDGVDEGIITLYVIRRSDFLASEEF
;
A
#
# COMPACT_ATOMS: atom_id res chain seq x y z
N MET A 1 1.84 -12.04 -14.43
CA MET A 1 1.67 -13.07 -13.36
C MET A 1 1.66 -12.36 -12.01
N SER A 2 0.84 -12.75 -11.02
CA SER A 2 0.89 -12.10 -9.70
C SER A 2 2.03 -12.68 -8.87
N LEU A 3 2.99 -11.84 -8.45
CA LEU A 3 4.00 -12.23 -7.48
C LEU A 3 3.34 -12.75 -6.18
N PRO A 4 3.88 -13.81 -5.55
CA PRO A 4 3.34 -14.32 -4.29
C PRO A 4 3.55 -13.31 -3.15
N LEU A 5 2.67 -13.34 -2.16
CA LEU A 5 2.87 -12.58 -0.92
C LEU A 5 4.00 -13.21 -0.10
N LEU A 6 4.90 -12.38 0.40
CA LEU A 6 5.97 -12.84 1.27
C LEU A 6 5.42 -13.14 2.68
N PRO A 7 5.88 -14.21 3.34
CA PRO A 7 5.48 -14.54 4.71
C PRO A 7 5.92 -13.43 5.68
N GLY A 8 5.12 -13.19 6.74
CA GLY A 8 5.42 -12.17 7.76
C GLY A 8 5.24 -10.72 7.32
N ARG A 9 5.00 -10.45 6.04
CA ARG A 9 4.67 -9.11 5.54
C ARG A 9 3.19 -8.86 5.70
N GLU A 10 2.73 -8.43 6.88
CA GLU A 10 1.32 -8.07 7.07
C GLU A 10 1.07 -6.56 7.05
N CYS A 11 -0.13 -6.15 6.61
CA CYS A 11 -0.47 -4.73 6.61
C CYS A 11 -0.59 -4.19 8.03
N GLY A 12 -1.05 -5.00 9.00
CA GLY A 12 -1.29 -4.53 10.37
C GLY A 12 -2.07 -3.20 10.38
N GLY A 13 -1.56 -2.21 11.11
CA GLY A 13 -2.12 -0.84 11.14
C GLY A 13 -1.77 0.07 9.95
N CYS A 14 -0.97 -0.38 8.98
CA CYS A 14 -0.59 0.43 7.82
C CYS A 14 -1.79 0.57 6.87
N VAL A 15 -2.14 1.82 6.55
CA VAL A 15 -3.30 2.17 5.71
C VAL A 15 -2.93 2.95 4.46
N GLU A 16 -1.64 3.17 4.20
CA GLU A 16 -1.22 4.11 3.16
C GLU A 16 -1.63 3.67 1.75
N CYS A 17 -1.65 2.36 1.51
CA CYS A 17 -2.20 1.77 0.29
C CYS A 17 -3.67 2.18 0.08
N CYS A 18 -4.50 2.02 1.13
CA CYS A 18 -5.88 2.44 1.12
C CYS A 18 -6.03 3.96 0.94
N ARG A 19 -5.03 4.75 1.37
CA ARG A 19 -4.99 6.20 1.20
C ARG A 19 -4.68 6.60 -0.24
N VAL A 20 -3.65 6.03 -0.85
CA VAL A 20 -3.15 6.51 -2.16
C VAL A 20 -3.91 5.95 -3.37
N ILE A 21 -4.52 4.77 -3.25
CA ILE A 21 -5.21 4.16 -4.39
C ILE A 21 -6.63 4.73 -4.46
N PRO A 22 -7.06 5.39 -5.54
CA PRO A 22 -8.45 5.82 -5.68
C PRO A 22 -9.37 4.59 -5.80
N LEU A 23 -10.58 4.69 -5.26
CA LEU A 23 -11.63 3.68 -5.46
C LEU A 23 -12.78 4.35 -6.20
N ASP A 24 -13.29 3.66 -7.22
CA ASP A 24 -14.44 4.08 -8.00
C ASP A 24 -15.38 2.87 -8.18
N LEU A 25 -15.96 2.44 -7.07
CA LEU A 25 -16.94 1.36 -7.01
C LEU A 25 -18.31 1.96 -6.64
N PRO A 26 -19.43 1.45 -7.18
CA PRO A 26 -20.77 1.93 -6.84
C PRO A 26 -21.04 2.00 -5.34
N GLU A 27 -20.52 1.04 -4.58
CA GLU A 27 -20.69 0.90 -3.13
C GLU A 27 -19.57 1.54 -2.29
N LEU A 28 -18.47 1.94 -2.92
CA LEU A 28 -17.28 2.46 -2.25
C LEU A 28 -16.42 3.29 -3.20
N ALA A 29 -16.69 4.59 -3.25
CA ALA A 29 -15.88 5.55 -3.97
C ALA A 29 -15.09 6.43 -3.00
N LYS A 30 -13.83 6.71 -3.33
CA LYS A 30 -12.99 7.66 -2.58
C LYS A 30 -11.80 8.15 -3.42
N PRO A 31 -11.40 9.43 -3.30
CA PRO A 31 -10.28 9.98 -4.06
C PRO A 31 -8.92 9.51 -3.52
N THR A 32 -7.86 9.77 -4.28
CA THR A 32 -6.48 9.64 -3.79
C THR A 32 -6.24 10.60 -2.63
N GLY A 33 -5.55 10.13 -1.58
CA GLY A 33 -5.22 10.92 -0.39
C GLY A 33 -6.17 10.69 0.80
N GLU A 34 -7.33 10.09 0.56
CA GLU A 34 -8.34 9.83 1.59
C GLU A 34 -8.47 8.34 1.93
N LEU A 35 -8.91 8.05 3.15
CA LEU A 35 -9.34 6.73 3.57
C LEU A 35 -10.81 6.53 3.21
N CYS A 36 -11.18 5.32 2.80
CA CYS A 36 -12.59 4.97 2.63
C CYS A 36 -13.27 4.81 4.00
N GLY A 37 -14.61 4.81 4.03
CA GLY A 37 -15.39 4.73 5.28
C GLY A 37 -15.16 3.47 6.13
N TYR A 38 -14.52 2.43 5.59
CA TYR A 38 -14.16 1.23 6.33
C TYR A 38 -12.75 1.24 6.91
N CYS A 39 -11.89 2.17 6.48
CA CYS A 39 -10.49 2.19 6.87
C CYS A 39 -10.26 3.18 8.01
N VAL A 40 -9.75 2.68 9.13
CA VAL A 40 -9.45 3.49 10.32
C VAL A 40 -7.95 3.75 10.35
N ASN A 41 -7.58 5.03 10.43
CA ASN A 41 -6.18 5.45 10.43
C ASN A 41 -5.39 4.78 11.57
N GLY A 42 -4.29 4.10 11.23
CA GLY A 42 -3.45 3.37 12.18
C GLY A 42 -4.00 2.02 12.67
N ALA A 43 -5.26 1.68 12.36
CA ALA A 43 -5.90 0.43 12.79
C ALA A 43 -6.24 -0.53 11.62
N GLY A 44 -6.27 -0.03 10.39
CA GLY A 44 -6.54 -0.86 9.20
C GLY A 44 -7.99 -0.85 8.74
N CYS A 45 -8.33 -1.76 7.85
CA CYS A 45 -9.69 -1.91 7.31
C CYS A 45 -10.58 -2.72 8.27
N SER A 46 -11.65 -2.13 8.79
CA SER A 46 -12.58 -2.80 9.71
C SER A 46 -13.33 -3.99 9.09
N VAL A 47 -13.42 -4.01 7.75
CA VAL A 47 -14.05 -5.08 6.97
C VAL A 47 -13.03 -5.89 6.17
N HIS A 48 -11.76 -5.93 6.59
CA HIS A 48 -10.66 -6.51 5.81
C HIS A 48 -10.99 -7.91 5.25
N ALA A 49 -11.60 -8.78 6.04
CA ALA A 49 -11.97 -10.15 5.62
C ALA A 49 -12.99 -10.18 4.45
N ILE A 50 -13.89 -9.20 4.39
CA ILE A 50 -14.99 -9.09 3.41
C ILE A 50 -14.80 -7.95 2.39
N ARG A 51 -13.61 -7.32 2.35
CA ARG A 51 -13.31 -6.16 1.48
C ARG A 51 -13.61 -6.43 -0.02
N PRO A 52 -13.94 -5.39 -0.81
CA PRO A 52 -14.21 -5.52 -2.25
C PRO A 52 -13.04 -6.13 -3.03
N GLN A 53 -13.32 -6.74 -4.17
CA GLN A 53 -12.31 -7.45 -4.97
C GLN A 53 -11.13 -6.56 -5.37
N THR A 54 -11.37 -5.31 -5.76
CA THR A 54 -10.32 -4.31 -6.05
C THR A 54 -9.32 -4.17 -4.89
N CYS A 55 -9.79 -4.23 -3.64
CA CYS A 55 -8.92 -4.17 -2.46
C CYS A 55 -8.23 -5.50 -2.13
N ARG A 56 -8.69 -6.64 -2.70
CA ARG A 56 -8.10 -7.97 -2.46
C ARG A 56 -6.93 -8.28 -3.38
N ILE A 57 -6.98 -7.75 -4.60
CA ILE A 57 -5.99 -8.02 -5.65
C ILE A 57 -4.84 -7.02 -5.67
N TRP A 58 -4.93 -5.96 -4.85
CA TRP A 58 -3.89 -4.94 -4.78
C TRP A 58 -2.93 -5.20 -3.62
N PHE A 59 -1.62 -5.10 -3.89
CA PHE A 59 -0.55 -5.14 -2.90
C PHE A 59 0.58 -4.17 -3.31
N CYS A 60 1.16 -3.44 -2.34
CA CYS A 60 2.40 -2.68 -2.59
C CYS A 60 3.57 -3.65 -2.75
N LEU A 61 4.67 -3.20 -3.37
CA LEU A 61 5.81 -4.08 -3.59
C LEU A 61 6.45 -4.60 -2.29
N TRP A 62 6.40 -3.86 -1.19
CA TRP A 62 6.84 -4.35 0.14
C TRP A 62 6.15 -5.66 0.58
N ARG A 63 4.94 -5.95 0.09
CA ARG A 63 4.21 -7.20 0.38
C ARG A 63 4.68 -8.41 -0.44
N VAL A 64 5.39 -8.18 -1.54
CA VAL A 64 5.62 -9.19 -2.59
C VAL A 64 7.08 -9.33 -3.04
N ILE A 65 7.95 -8.39 -2.71
CA ILE A 65 9.40 -8.45 -2.98
C ILE A 65 10.21 -8.15 -1.71
N GLU A 66 11.44 -8.63 -1.67
CA GLU A 66 12.35 -8.48 -0.54
C GLU A 66 12.88 -7.04 -0.48
N LEU A 67 12.14 -6.19 0.24
CA LEU A 67 12.58 -4.89 0.70
C LEU A 67 12.77 -4.93 2.21
N ASP A 68 13.65 -4.08 2.74
CA ASP A 68 13.82 -3.96 4.18
C ASP A 68 12.52 -3.50 4.85
N ASP A 69 12.43 -3.79 6.14
CA ASP A 69 11.25 -3.51 6.95
C ASP A 69 10.91 -2.01 7.02
N ASP A 70 11.92 -1.15 6.85
CA ASP A 70 11.77 0.30 6.83
C ASP A 70 11.07 0.81 5.58
N TRP A 71 11.09 0.05 4.48
CA TRP A 71 10.32 0.36 3.26
C TRP A 71 8.80 0.23 3.43
N ARG A 72 8.31 -0.34 4.55
CA ARG A 72 6.88 -0.44 4.83
C ARG A 72 6.26 0.96 4.77
N PRO A 73 5.17 1.21 4.02
CA PRO A 73 4.74 2.57 3.67
C PRO A 73 4.48 3.53 4.84
N ASP A 74 3.94 3.04 5.95
CA ASP A 74 3.68 3.83 7.15
C ASP A 74 4.95 4.14 7.96
N ARG A 75 6.08 3.48 7.66
CA ARG A 75 7.42 3.81 8.16
C ARG A 75 8.12 4.74 7.16
N SER A 76 8.38 4.24 5.95
CA SER A 76 9.14 4.92 4.90
C SER A 76 8.54 6.23 4.41
N GLY A 77 7.22 6.40 4.45
CA GLY A 77 6.56 7.53 3.79
C GLY A 77 6.54 7.45 2.27
N VAL A 78 6.86 6.29 1.70
CA VAL A 78 6.78 6.02 0.25
C VAL A 78 6.03 4.73 0.00
N ILE A 79 5.24 4.70 -1.08
CA ILE A 79 4.67 3.47 -1.63
C ILE A 79 5.40 3.13 -2.90
N VAL A 80 5.92 1.91 -2.96
CA VAL A 80 6.40 1.33 -4.19
C VAL A 80 5.22 0.57 -4.84
N ARG A 81 4.67 1.15 -5.90
CA ARG A 81 3.52 0.62 -6.65
C ARG A 81 4.02 -0.23 -7.83
N PRO A 82 3.48 -1.45 -8.01
CA PRO A 82 3.70 -2.22 -9.23
C PRO A 82 2.90 -1.60 -10.38
N ASP A 83 3.58 -1.08 -11.41
CA ASP A 83 2.95 -0.49 -12.61
C ASP A 83 3.32 -1.28 -13.86
N GLY A 84 3.18 -2.60 -13.80
CA GLY A 84 3.71 -3.50 -14.82
C GLY A 84 5.05 -4.06 -14.40
N VAL A 85 5.07 -4.88 -13.34
CA VAL A 85 6.28 -5.54 -12.84
C VAL A 85 6.93 -6.40 -13.93
N ASP A 86 6.10 -7.07 -14.74
CA ASP A 86 6.55 -7.86 -15.89
C ASP A 86 7.22 -6.98 -16.99
N GLU A 87 6.93 -5.68 -17.00
CA GLU A 87 7.52 -4.66 -17.88
C GLU A 87 8.69 -3.91 -17.21
N GLY A 88 9.02 -4.26 -15.95
CA GLY A 88 10.05 -3.58 -15.16
C GLY A 88 9.67 -2.18 -14.69
N ILE A 89 8.38 -1.84 -14.69
CA ILE A 89 7.89 -0.51 -14.34
C ILE A 89 7.34 -0.51 -12.91
N ILE A 90 7.91 0.37 -12.09
CA ILE A 90 7.47 0.65 -10.72
C ILE A 90 7.32 2.15 -10.53
N THR A 91 6.37 2.55 -9.69
CA THR A 91 6.24 3.96 -9.25
C THR A 91 6.58 4.07 -7.78
N LEU A 92 7.51 4.97 -7.45
CA LEU A 92 7.69 5.44 -6.08
C LEU A 92 6.79 6.67 -5.84
N TYR A 93 5.76 6.47 -5.02
CA TYR A 93 4.83 7.54 -4.62
C TYR A 93 5.21 8.05 -3.23
N VAL A 94 5.76 9.26 -3.15
CA VAL A 94 6.11 9.91 -1.86
C VAL A 94 4.83 10.43 -1.20
N ILE A 95 4.45 9.80 -0.08
CA ILE A 95 3.25 10.17 0.71
C ILE A 95 3.55 11.39 1.57
N ARG A 96 4.71 11.38 2.22
CA ARG A 96 5.20 12.40 3.13
C ARG A 96 6.71 12.30 3.24
N ARG A 97 7.37 13.39 3.63
CA ARG A 97 8.77 13.32 4.05
C ARG A 97 8.90 12.40 5.27
N SER A 98 10.00 11.67 5.34
CA SER A 98 10.35 10.80 6.46
C SER A 98 11.86 10.86 6.68
N ASP A 99 12.31 10.40 7.86
CA ASP A 99 13.74 10.26 8.13
C ASP A 99 14.37 9.22 7.19
N PHE A 100 13.63 8.15 6.87
CA PHE A 100 14.04 7.15 5.88
C PHE A 100 14.35 7.79 4.51
N LEU A 101 13.45 8.62 3.97
CA LEU A 101 13.67 9.30 2.69
C LEU A 101 14.80 10.35 2.73
N ALA A 102 15.21 10.78 3.91
CA ALA A 102 16.32 11.71 4.11
C ALA A 102 17.65 11.00 4.43
N SER A 103 17.62 9.67 4.59
CA SER A 103 18.78 8.85 4.93
C SER A 103 19.57 8.41 3.69
N GLU A 104 20.77 7.88 3.91
CA GLU A 104 21.57 7.23 2.85
C GLU A 104 21.08 5.81 2.52
N GLU A 105 20.08 5.30 3.24
CA GLU A 105 19.51 3.96 3.08
C GLU A 105 18.35 3.92 2.06
N PHE A 106 17.92 5.08 1.56
CA PHE A 106 16.87 5.22 0.54
C PHE A 106 17.41 5.22 -0.88
#